data_AF-A0A7S2LVI5-F1
#
_entry.id   AF-A0A7S2LVI5-F1
#
_cell.length_a   1.000
_cell.length_b   1.000
_cell.length_c   1.000
_cell.angle_alpha   90.00
_cell.angle_beta   90.00
_cell.angle_gamma   90.00
#
_symmetry.space_group_name_H-M   'P 1'
#
loop_
_entity.id
_entity.type
_entity.pdbx_description
1 polymer ?
#
loop_
_entity_poly.entity_id
_entity_poly.type
_entity_poly.pdbx_seq_one_letter_code
_entity_poly.pdbx_strand_id
1 'polypeptide(L)'
;AIVHVGGVARLSDLVGASVKDAQVLEAVFSCLHNLAGSPDCWWDAREHQLVFWTFQALGKHRRDIVLQKTGYFLLWNLAITPEMAHDIVEENGVEKVIGTFETLRDAPDALVPAIGLLRNLFAPGNNRRAAMVRFVDQGGSKHIMELLWRQSLPQDEHKS
;
A
#
# COMPACT_ATOMS: atom_id res chain seq x y z
N ALA A 1 3.74 -15.80 -18.41
CA ALA A 1 4.03 -15.39 -19.81
C ALA A 1 4.27 -13.88 -20.01
N ILE A 2 3.95 -12.97 -19.07
CA ILE A 2 4.40 -11.55 -19.12
C ILE A 2 5.58 -11.28 -18.17
N VAL A 3 5.61 -11.95 -17.02
CA VAL A 3 6.69 -11.84 -16.03
C VAL A 3 8.05 -12.23 -16.65
N HIS A 4 8.12 -13.33 -17.40
CA HIS A 4 9.35 -13.77 -18.08
C HIS A 4 9.84 -12.88 -19.24
N VAL A 5 9.14 -11.79 -19.57
CA VAL A 5 9.53 -10.85 -20.64
C VAL A 5 9.88 -9.46 -20.07
N GLY A 6 10.16 -9.38 -18.76
CA GLY A 6 10.48 -8.11 -18.08
C GLY A 6 9.29 -7.16 -17.97
N GLY A 7 8.06 -7.70 -17.97
CA GLY A 7 6.84 -6.90 -17.87
C GLY A 7 6.74 -6.14 -16.55
N VAL A 8 7.17 -6.76 -15.44
CA VAL A 8 7.17 -6.12 -14.11
C VAL A 8 8.20 -4.99 -14.10
N ALA A 9 9.44 -5.25 -14.50
CA ALA A 9 10.49 -4.24 -14.62
C ALA A 9 10.04 -2.99 -15.39
N ARG A 10 9.49 -3.16 -16.61
CA ARG A 10 9.01 -2.04 -17.43
C ARG A 10 7.86 -1.26 -16.78
N LEU A 11 6.94 -1.97 -16.13
CA LEU A 11 5.83 -1.33 -15.43
C LEU A 11 6.32 -0.56 -14.21
N SER A 12 7.29 -1.11 -13.46
CA SER A 12 7.94 -0.42 -12.34
C SER A 12 8.64 0.86 -12.77
N ASP A 13 9.42 0.82 -13.85
CA ASP A 13 10.04 2.01 -14.44
C ASP A 13 9.00 3.05 -14.86
N LEU A 14 7.87 2.59 -15.42
CA LEU A 14 6.77 3.45 -15.82
C LEU A 14 6.09 4.13 -14.63
N VAL A 15 5.97 3.47 -13.47
CA VAL A 15 5.49 4.11 -12.23
C VAL A 15 6.40 5.28 -11.89
N GLY A 16 7.72 5.08 -11.89
CA GLY A 16 8.69 6.13 -11.59
C GLY A 16 8.65 7.31 -12.58
N ALA A 17 8.55 7.00 -13.89
CA ALA A 17 8.44 8.02 -14.93
C ALA A 17 7.12 8.80 -14.89
N SER A 18 6.05 8.18 -14.37
CA SER A 18 4.67 8.69 -14.44
C SER A 18 4.11 9.09 -13.07
N VAL A 19 4.95 9.33 -12.05
CA VAL A 19 4.51 9.70 -10.67
C VAL A 19 3.48 10.84 -10.63
N LYS A 20 3.44 11.71 -11.65
CA LYS A 20 2.50 12.84 -11.73
C LYS A 20 1.19 12.54 -12.48
N ASP A 21 1.10 11.42 -13.18
CA ASP A 21 -0.04 11.08 -14.04
C ASP A 21 -0.91 10.00 -13.38
N ALA A 22 -1.99 10.41 -12.73
CA ALA A 22 -2.86 9.50 -11.99
C ALA A 22 -3.51 8.43 -12.88
N GLN A 23 -3.88 8.77 -14.12
CA GLN A 23 -4.55 7.82 -15.03
C GLN A 23 -3.61 6.71 -15.47
N VAL A 24 -2.36 7.07 -15.81
CA VAL A 24 -1.33 6.07 -16.13
C VAL A 24 -1.04 5.21 -14.91
N LEU A 25 -0.89 5.83 -13.74
CA LEU A 25 -0.59 5.10 -12.50
C LEU A 25 -1.71 4.12 -12.11
N GLU A 26 -2.98 4.49 -12.24
CA GLU A 26 -4.11 3.59 -11.97
C GLU A 26 -4.07 2.35 -12.85
N ALA A 27 -3.85 2.52 -14.15
CA ALA A 27 -3.75 1.40 -15.10
C ALA A 27 -2.53 0.52 -14.79
N VAL A 28 -1.38 1.13 -14.46
CA VAL A 28 -0.14 0.43 -14.15
C VAL A 28 -0.25 -0.34 -12.83
N PHE A 29 -0.78 0.27 -11.77
CA PHE A 29 -1.05 -0.43 -10.50
C PHE A 29 -2.07 -1.55 -10.68
N SER A 30 -3.10 -1.34 -11.50
CA SER A 30 -4.07 -2.37 -11.87
C SER A 30 -3.40 -3.59 -12.51
N CYS A 31 -2.46 -3.36 -13.43
CA CYS A 31 -1.69 -4.43 -14.04
C CYS A 31 -0.75 -5.10 -13.04
N LEU A 32 0.04 -4.32 -12.31
CA LEU A 32 1.03 -4.81 -11.36
C LEU A 32 0.40 -5.60 -10.20
N HIS A 33 -0.76 -5.21 -9.67
CA HIS A 33 -1.38 -5.97 -8.59
C HIS A 33 -1.79 -7.38 -9.03
N ASN A 34 -2.16 -7.55 -10.30
CA ASN A 34 -2.49 -8.86 -10.88
C ASN A 34 -1.24 -9.71 -11.09
N LEU A 35 -0.09 -9.07 -11.35
CA LEU A 35 1.20 -9.73 -11.53
C LEU A 35 1.91 -10.04 -10.20
N ALA A 36 1.66 -9.26 -9.15
CA ALA A 36 2.30 -9.37 -7.84
C ALA A 36 2.07 -10.72 -7.13
N GLY A 37 1.06 -11.49 -7.54
CA GLY A 37 0.86 -12.87 -7.07
C GLY A 37 1.79 -13.91 -7.70
N SER A 38 2.60 -13.53 -8.70
CA SER A 38 3.53 -14.43 -9.37
C SER A 38 4.85 -14.57 -8.57
N PRO A 39 5.40 -15.80 -8.38
CA PRO A 39 6.61 -16.04 -7.61
C PRO A 39 7.85 -15.25 -8.05
N ASP A 40 7.94 -14.87 -9.33
CA ASP A 40 9.10 -14.15 -9.87
C ASP A 40 8.92 -12.62 -9.90
N CYS A 41 7.74 -12.11 -9.50
CA CYS A 41 7.44 -10.67 -9.60
C CYS A 41 8.28 -9.82 -8.64
N TRP A 42 8.66 -10.37 -7.48
CA TRP A 42 9.31 -9.59 -6.42
C TRP A 42 10.75 -9.21 -6.79
N TRP A 43 11.46 -10.01 -7.59
CA TRP A 43 12.83 -9.71 -8.00
C TRP A 43 12.87 -8.43 -8.84
N ASP A 44 12.12 -8.41 -9.95
CA ASP A 44 11.98 -7.24 -10.83
C ASP A 44 11.44 -6.03 -10.06
N ALA A 45 10.40 -6.24 -9.22
CA ALA A 45 9.82 -5.17 -8.42
C ALA A 45 10.84 -4.52 -7.47
N ARG A 46 11.72 -5.31 -6.87
CA ARG A 46 12.79 -4.83 -5.98
C ARG A 46 13.89 -4.13 -6.76
N GLU A 47 14.38 -4.75 -7.84
CA GLU A 47 15.44 -4.20 -8.68
C GLU A 47 15.05 -2.83 -9.27
N HIS A 48 13.78 -2.66 -9.61
CA HIS A 48 13.22 -1.42 -10.16
C HIS A 48 12.52 -0.53 -9.12
N GLN A 49 12.81 -0.72 -7.82
CA GLN A 49 12.37 0.16 -6.73
C GLN A 49 10.84 0.40 -6.69
N LEU A 50 10.04 -0.61 -7.03
CA LEU A 50 8.59 -0.45 -7.19
C LEU A 50 7.91 0.06 -5.91
N VAL A 51 8.36 -0.40 -4.73
CA VAL A 51 7.80 0.04 -3.44
C VAL A 51 8.00 1.54 -3.24
N PHE A 52 9.23 2.01 -3.46
CA PHE A 52 9.57 3.43 -3.35
C PHE A 52 8.71 4.26 -4.30
N TRP A 53 8.67 3.91 -5.60
CA TRP A 53 7.88 4.66 -6.59
C TRP A 53 6.38 4.62 -6.31
N THR A 54 5.87 3.48 -5.82
CA THR A 54 4.47 3.37 -5.40
C THR A 54 4.16 4.34 -4.27
N PHE A 55 5.00 4.43 -3.24
CA PHE A 55 4.78 5.40 -2.17
C PHE A 55 4.97 6.86 -2.62
N GLN A 56 5.87 7.15 -3.56
CA GLN A 56 5.97 8.50 -4.16
C GLN A 56 4.68 8.89 -4.88
N ALA A 57 4.14 7.99 -5.71
CA ALA A 57 2.87 8.19 -6.41
C ALA A 57 1.71 8.38 -5.43
N LEU A 58 1.57 7.49 -4.44
CA LEU A 58 0.53 7.59 -3.42
C LEU A 58 0.63 8.89 -2.60
N GLY A 59 1.84 9.31 -2.24
CA GLY A 59 2.06 10.58 -1.55
C GLY A 59 1.67 11.78 -2.40
N LYS A 60 1.97 11.75 -3.70
CA LYS A 60 1.63 12.81 -4.65
C LYS A 60 0.11 12.94 -4.83
N HIS A 61 -0.59 11.81 -4.86
CA HIS A 61 -2.02 11.71 -5.12
C HIS A 61 -2.82 11.28 -3.89
N ARG A 62 -2.48 11.82 -2.72
CA ARG A 62 -3.04 11.43 -1.41
C ARG A 62 -4.56 11.51 -1.25
N ARG A 63 -5.26 12.21 -2.16
CA ARG A 63 -6.73 12.38 -2.14
C ARG A 63 -7.44 11.61 -3.26
N ASP A 64 -6.69 10.97 -4.14
CA ASP A 64 -7.25 10.18 -5.23
C ASP A 64 -7.63 8.79 -4.71
N ILE A 65 -8.90 8.60 -4.36
CA ILE A 65 -9.38 7.39 -3.69
C ILE A 65 -9.12 6.14 -4.55
N VAL A 66 -9.29 6.23 -5.87
CA VAL A 66 -9.12 5.09 -6.78
C VAL A 66 -7.65 4.70 -6.86
N LEU A 67 -6.77 5.69 -7.03
CA LEU A 67 -5.34 5.45 -7.07
C LEU A 67 -4.79 4.97 -5.71
N GLN A 68 -5.29 5.50 -4.60
CA GLN A 68 -4.93 5.01 -3.26
C GLN A 68 -5.32 3.54 -3.10
N LYS A 69 -6.57 3.20 -3.43
CA LYS A 69 -7.10 1.83 -3.35
C LYS A 69 -6.22 0.86 -4.16
N THR A 70 -5.97 1.17 -5.43
CA THR A 70 -5.20 0.30 -6.33
C THR A 70 -3.73 0.17 -5.91
N GLY A 71 -3.09 1.26 -5.49
CA GLY A 71 -1.70 1.21 -5.00
C GLY A 71 -1.56 0.42 -3.69
N TYR A 72 -2.50 0.53 -2.75
CA TYR A 72 -2.48 -0.31 -1.55
C TYR A 72 -2.80 -1.77 -1.84
N PHE A 73 -3.62 -2.10 -2.85
CA PHE A 73 -3.80 -3.49 -3.28
C PHE A 73 -2.50 -4.08 -3.82
N LEU A 74 -1.75 -3.32 -4.62
CA LEU A 74 -0.43 -3.72 -5.09
C LEU A 74 0.51 -3.99 -3.91
N LEU A 75 0.65 -3.04 -2.99
CA LEU A 75 1.52 -3.19 -1.82
C LEU A 75 1.11 -4.37 -0.92
N TRP A 76 -0.19 -4.57 -0.73
CA TRP A 76 -0.73 -5.70 0.02
C TRP A 76 -0.30 -7.04 -0.60
N ASN A 77 -0.41 -7.18 -1.92
CA ASN A 77 0.02 -8.39 -2.62
C ASN A 77 1.54 -8.57 -2.57
N LEU A 78 2.31 -7.50 -2.77
CA LEU A 78 3.78 -7.58 -2.68
C LEU A 78 4.23 -8.02 -1.28
N ALA A 79 3.58 -7.53 -0.22
CA ALA A 79 3.91 -7.86 1.16
C ALA A 79 3.69 -9.33 1.56
N ILE A 80 3.18 -10.18 0.67
CA ILE A 80 3.14 -11.64 0.87
C ILE A 80 4.56 -12.22 0.91
N THR A 81 5.49 -11.62 0.15
CA THR A 81 6.88 -12.06 0.06
C THR A 81 7.74 -11.36 1.12
N PRO A 82 8.58 -12.08 1.91
CA PRO A 82 9.39 -11.48 2.97
C PRO A 82 10.31 -10.34 2.52
N GLU A 83 10.90 -10.44 1.33
CA GLU A 83 11.79 -9.46 0.73
C GLU A 83 11.07 -8.14 0.45
N MET A 84 9.85 -8.21 -0.10
CA MET A 84 9.04 -7.02 -0.36
C MET A 84 8.45 -6.44 0.92
N ALA A 85 8.04 -7.29 1.87
CA ALA A 85 7.59 -6.83 3.19
C ALA A 85 8.71 -6.06 3.92
N HIS A 86 9.97 -6.50 3.77
CA HIS A 86 11.13 -5.80 4.31
C HIS A 86 11.25 -4.41 3.69
N ASP A 87 11.23 -4.33 2.36
CA ASP A 87 11.38 -3.05 1.65
C ASP A 87 10.23 -2.09 1.97
N ILE A 88 9.01 -2.60 2.16
CA ILE A 88 7.87 -1.78 2.58
C ILE A 88 8.10 -1.19 3.99
N VAL A 89 8.66 -1.96 4.92
CA VAL A 89 8.97 -1.46 6.28
C VAL A 89 10.10 -0.43 6.23
N GLU A 90 11.15 -0.67 5.45
CA GLU A 90 12.26 0.27 5.27
C GLU A 90 11.81 1.59 4.63
N GLU A 91 10.85 1.54 3.71
CA GLU A 91 10.22 2.71 3.09
C GLU A 91 9.17 3.41 3.98
N ASN A 92 9.17 3.13 5.29
CA ASN A 92 8.23 3.69 6.28
C ASN A 92 6.76 3.39 5.94
N GLY A 93 6.49 2.19 5.43
CA GLY A 93 5.16 1.78 4.98
C GLY A 93 4.12 1.76 6.10
N VAL A 94 4.54 1.47 7.34
CA VAL A 94 3.63 1.46 8.50
C VAL A 94 3.12 2.86 8.80
N GLU A 95 4.03 3.83 8.85
CA GLU A 95 3.75 5.25 9.07
C GLU A 95 2.85 5.79 7.96
N LYS A 96 3.14 5.43 6.71
CA LYS A 96 2.33 5.84 5.55
C LYS A 96 0.91 5.28 5.61
N VAL A 97 0.72 4.01 6.01
CA VAL A 97 -0.63 3.45 6.21
C VAL A 97 -1.36 4.16 7.35
N ILE A 98 -0.69 4.46 8.46
CA ILE A 98 -1.35 5.21 9.56
C ILE A 98 -1.81 6.59 9.05
N GLY A 99 -0.99 7.27 8.24
CA GLY A 99 -1.38 8.52 7.59
C GLY A 99 -2.58 8.40 6.65
N THR A 100 -2.90 7.21 6.13
CA THR A 100 -4.12 7.03 5.32
C THR A 100 -5.39 6.94 6.14
N PHE A 101 -5.30 6.52 7.40
CA PHE A 101 -6.46 6.50 8.29
C PHE A 101 -7.05 7.88 8.49
N GLU A 102 -6.25 8.95 8.44
CA GLU A 102 -6.73 10.32 8.51
C GLU A 102 -7.23 10.84 7.16
N THR A 103 -6.49 10.56 6.09
CA THR A 103 -6.76 11.15 4.75
C THR A 103 -7.87 10.44 4.00
N LEU A 104 -8.10 9.15 4.25
CA LEU A 104 -9.09 8.31 3.58
C LEU A 104 -10.16 7.80 4.55
N ARG A 105 -10.32 8.45 5.71
CA ARG A 105 -11.25 8.03 6.78
C ARG A 105 -12.69 7.80 6.30
N ASP A 106 -13.13 8.55 5.29
CA ASP A 106 -14.47 8.53 4.71
C ASP A 106 -14.57 7.62 3.46
N ALA A 107 -13.50 6.88 3.15
CA ALA A 107 -13.38 6.01 1.98
C ALA A 107 -12.99 4.57 2.41
N PRO A 108 -13.90 3.82 3.06
CA PRO A 108 -13.61 2.48 3.61
C PRO A 108 -13.02 1.53 2.57
N ASP A 109 -13.50 1.58 1.33
CA ASP A 109 -13.01 0.79 0.20
C ASP A 109 -11.51 0.95 -0.07
N ALA A 110 -10.95 2.13 0.19
CA ALA A 110 -9.51 2.40 0.04
C ALA A 110 -8.71 2.04 1.30
N LEU A 111 -9.36 1.98 2.46
CA LEU A 111 -8.73 1.59 3.72
C LEU A 111 -8.57 0.07 3.87
N VAL A 112 -9.49 -0.72 3.31
CA VAL A 112 -9.43 -2.19 3.33
C VAL A 112 -8.06 -2.72 2.86
N PRO A 113 -7.54 -2.36 1.66
CA PRO A 113 -6.23 -2.85 1.23
C PRO A 113 -5.07 -2.31 2.08
N ALA A 114 -5.18 -1.10 2.63
CA ALA A 114 -4.16 -0.55 3.52
C ALA A 114 -4.08 -1.33 4.85
N ILE A 115 -5.22 -1.72 5.42
CA ILE A 115 -5.29 -2.61 6.59
C ILE A 115 -4.79 -4.02 6.22
N GLY A 116 -5.15 -4.51 5.03
CA GLY A 116 -4.65 -5.78 4.49
C GLY A 116 -3.12 -5.83 4.41
N LEU A 117 -2.50 -4.71 3.99
CA LEU A 117 -1.05 -4.54 4.02
C LEU A 117 -0.49 -4.67 5.44
N LEU A 118 -1.03 -3.95 6.43
CA LEU A 118 -0.56 -4.07 7.83
C LEU A 118 -0.66 -5.51 8.35
N ARG A 119 -1.75 -6.21 8.03
CA ARG A 119 -1.92 -7.62 8.39
C ARG A 119 -0.76 -8.47 7.86
N ASN A 120 -0.36 -8.26 6.61
CA ASN A 120 0.78 -8.99 6.03
C ASN A 120 2.11 -8.58 6.69
N LEU A 121 2.32 -7.29 7.00
CA LEU A 121 3.53 -6.83 7.70
C LEU A 121 3.63 -7.36 9.14
N PHE A 122 2.50 -7.65 9.79
CA PHE A 122 2.46 -8.22 11.15
C PHE A 122 2.47 -9.76 11.17
N ALA A 123 2.40 -10.40 10.00
CA ALA A 123 2.50 -11.85 9.90
C ALA A 123 3.86 -12.35 10.45
N PRO A 124 3.95 -13.58 10.96
CA PRO A 124 5.23 -14.14 11.42
C PRO A 124 6.32 -14.05 10.35
N GLY A 125 7.45 -13.44 10.70
CA GLY A 125 8.57 -13.21 9.78
C GLY A 125 9.56 -12.20 10.36
N ASN A 126 10.67 -11.96 9.66
CA ASN A 126 11.78 -11.12 10.14
C ASN A 126 11.35 -9.67 10.40
N ASN A 127 10.39 -9.15 9.63
CA ASN A 127 9.99 -7.74 9.70
C ASN A 127 8.88 -7.45 10.72
N ARG A 128 8.26 -8.51 11.27
CA ARG A 128 7.09 -8.40 12.16
C ARG A 128 7.37 -7.48 13.35
N ARG A 129 8.49 -7.69 14.04
CA ARG A 129 8.82 -6.93 15.25
C ARG A 129 8.99 -5.46 14.93
N ALA A 130 9.74 -5.15 13.88
CA ALA A 130 9.97 -3.77 13.45
C ALA A 130 8.66 -3.08 13.06
N ALA A 131 7.82 -3.74 12.26
CA ALA A 131 6.53 -3.20 11.84
C ALA A 131 5.59 -2.96 13.03
N MET A 132 5.50 -3.91 13.97
CA MET A 132 4.64 -3.78 15.16
C MET A 132 5.11 -2.66 16.10
N VAL A 133 6.42 -2.52 16.33
CA VAL A 133 6.97 -1.44 17.17
C VAL A 133 6.62 -0.09 16.56
N ARG A 134 6.92 0.11 15.27
CA ARG A 134 6.57 1.35 14.55
C ARG A 134 5.08 1.64 14.61
N PHE A 135 4.23 0.61 14.45
CA PHE A 135 2.78 0.79 14.51
C PHE A 135 2.31 1.28 15.89
N VAL A 136 2.84 0.71 16.97
CA VAL A 136 2.51 1.12 18.33
C VAL A 136 3.04 2.52 18.64
N ASP A 137 4.28 2.81 18.28
CA ASP A 137 4.94 4.10 18.54
C ASP A 137 4.23 5.27 17.83
N GLN A 138 3.65 5.00 16.67
CA GLN A 138 2.84 5.97 15.90
C GLN A 138 1.37 6.01 16.34
N GLY A 139 1.00 5.36 17.44
CA GLY A 139 -0.37 5.36 17.95
C GLY A 139 -1.36 4.62 17.04
N GLY A 140 -0.89 3.68 16.20
CA GLY A 140 -1.71 2.99 15.21
C GLY A 140 -2.96 2.32 15.80
N SER A 141 -2.86 1.75 17.00
CA SER A 141 -4.01 1.16 17.71
C SER A 141 -5.11 2.18 17.99
N LYS A 142 -4.73 3.41 18.38
CA LYS A 142 -5.67 4.51 18.62
C LYS A 142 -6.37 4.89 17.31
N HIS A 143 -5.62 5.05 16.23
CA HIS A 143 -6.19 5.41 14.92
C HIS A 143 -7.16 4.35 14.38
N ILE A 144 -6.84 3.05 14.52
CA ILE A 144 -7.77 1.98 14.11
C ILE A 144 -9.04 2.03 14.96
N MET A 145 -8.93 2.21 16.28
CA MET A 145 -10.11 2.30 17.14
C MET A 145 -10.98 3.52 16.81
N GLU A 146 -10.39 4.68 16.52
CA GLU A 146 -11.11 5.88 16.08
C GLU A 146 -11.81 5.67 14.74
N LEU A 147 -11.13 4.99 13.79
CA LEU A 147 -11.71 4.64 12.49
C LEU A 147 -12.92 3.71 12.65
N LEU A 148 -12.77 2.63 13.42
CA LEU A 148 -13.84 1.66 13.68
C LEU A 148 -15.02 2.31 14.42
N TRP A 149 -14.73 3.13 15.43
CA TRP A 149 -15.75 3.86 16.18
C TRP A 149 -16.59 4.72 15.24
N ARG A 150 -15.95 5.52 14.39
CA ARG A 150 -16.66 6.36 13.41
C ARG A 150 -17.50 5.54 12.44
N GLN A 151 -16.96 4.46 11.90
CA GLN A 151 -17.71 3.60 10.97
C GLN A 151 -18.88 2.86 11.62
N SER A 152 -18.89 2.75 12.96
CA SER A 152 -20.00 2.16 13.72
C SER A 152 -21.12 3.15 14.08
N LEU A 153 -20.93 4.46 13.87
CA LEU A 153 -21.96 5.46 14.17
C LEU A 153 -23.09 5.42 13.11
N PRO A 154 -24.34 5.73 13.50
CA PRO A 154 -25.41 5.97 12.54
C PRO A 154 -25.03 7.10 11.57
N GLN A 155 -25.37 6.96 10.29
CA GLN A 155 -24.96 7.93 9.24
C GLN A 155 -25.39 9.38 9.51
N ASP A 156 -26.40 9.59 10.35
CA ASP A 156 -26.91 10.91 10.73
C ASP A 156 -25.98 11.67 11.70
N GLU A 157 -25.03 10.99 12.34
CA GLU A 157 -24.09 11.58 13.33
C GLU A 157 -22.70 11.87 12.76
N HIS A 158 -22.45 11.60 11.47
CA HIS A 158 -21.14 11.86 10.83
C HIS A 158 -20.86 13.34 10.54
N LYS A 159 -21.76 14.26 10.92
CA LYS A 159 -21.62 15.71 10.74
C LYS A 159 -21.37 16.41 12.09
N SER A 160 -20.13 16.41 12.55
CA SER A 160 -19.63 17.40 13.51
C SER A 160 -18.16 17.72 13.26
#